data_AF-A0A950WFY2-F1
#
_entry.id   AF-A0A950WFY2-F1
#
_cell.length_a   1.000
_cell.length_b   1.000
_cell.length_c   1.000
_cell.angle_alpha   90.00
_cell.angle_beta   90.00
_cell.angle_gamma   90.00
#
_symmetry.space_group_name_H-M   'P 1'
#
loop_
_entity.id
_entity.type
_entity.pdbx_description
1 polymer ?
#
loop_
_entity_poly.entity_id
_entity_poly.type
_entity_poly.pdbx_seq_one_letter_code
_entity_poly.pdbx_strand_id
1 'polypeptide(L)'
;MDTPSPETHIRGGPLAKTAPSEKTAGSHAPAIIVGVIVIAIIALSIWYLVRPEPLLVQGEVDATRMDIAARVDGRVGEIPVERGQDVSAGAVLVRIDNPETLAKR
;
A
#
# COMPACT_ATOMS: atom_id res chain seq x y z
N MET A 1 -99.75 -14.60 45.37
CA MET A 1 -98.54 -15.14 45.98
C MET A 1 -97.46 -14.07 45.93
N ASP A 2 -96.87 -13.81 47.10
CA ASP A 2 -95.55 -13.25 47.39
C ASP A 2 -95.25 -11.73 47.24
N THR A 3 -95.36 -11.09 48.41
CA THR A 3 -94.49 -10.07 49.05
C THR A 3 -92.96 -10.24 48.83
N PRO A 4 -92.07 -9.40 49.40
CA PRO A 4 -91.94 -7.94 49.38
C PRO A 4 -90.47 -7.49 49.09
N SER A 5 -90.24 -6.16 49.13
CA SER A 5 -89.06 -5.36 49.58
C SER A 5 -87.89 -6.03 50.38
N PRO A 6 -86.77 -5.35 50.76
CA PRO A 6 -86.26 -3.99 50.43
C PRO A 6 -84.69 -3.84 50.43
N GLU A 7 -84.19 -2.58 50.31
CA GLU A 7 -82.90 -1.98 50.75
C GLU A 7 -81.57 -2.57 50.23
N THR A 8 -80.55 -1.78 49.87
CA THR A 8 -79.69 -1.15 50.89
C THR A 8 -78.66 -0.22 50.25
N HIS A 9 -78.56 0.96 50.84
CA HIS A 9 -77.56 2.02 50.69
C HIS A 9 -76.18 1.60 51.27
N ILE A 10 -75.17 2.49 51.20
CA ILE A 10 -73.83 2.45 51.84
C ILE A 10 -72.71 1.80 50.98
N ARG A 11 -71.44 2.23 50.87
CA ARG A 11 -70.63 3.46 51.10
C ARG A 11 -69.15 3.02 50.92
N GLY A 12 -68.26 3.90 50.44
CA GLY A 12 -66.81 3.87 50.74
C GLY A 12 -65.88 3.12 49.76
N GLY A 13 -64.92 3.86 49.16
CA GLY A 13 -63.75 3.31 48.43
C GLY A 13 -62.63 2.85 49.39
N PRO A 14 -61.32 2.84 49.02
CA PRO A 14 -60.63 2.97 47.73
C PRO A 14 -59.71 1.74 47.45
N LEU A 15 -58.96 1.71 46.33
CA LEU A 15 -57.60 1.13 46.14
C LEU A 15 -57.32 1.11 44.63
N ALA A 16 -56.58 2.08 44.10
CA ALA A 16 -55.12 2.04 43.99
C ALA A 16 -54.58 0.99 43.01
N LYS A 17 -53.79 1.51 42.06
CA LYS A 17 -52.58 0.93 41.44
C LYS A 17 -52.72 0.41 40.01
N THR A 18 -52.33 1.27 39.07
CA THR A 18 -51.30 0.94 38.07
C THR A 18 -50.55 2.25 37.80
N ALA A 19 -49.65 2.63 38.69
CA ALA A 19 -48.19 2.46 38.54
C ALA A 19 -47.65 3.11 37.25
N PRO A 20 -46.75 4.11 37.35
CA PRO A 20 -46.32 4.95 36.23
C PRO A 20 -45.45 4.17 35.26
N SER A 21 -45.54 4.53 33.97
CA SER A 21 -44.58 4.13 32.94
C SER A 21 -43.20 4.68 33.28
N GLU A 22 -42.40 3.84 33.95
CA GLU A 22 -40.98 4.08 34.18
C GLU A 22 -40.24 3.82 32.86
N LYS A 23 -39.95 4.90 32.14
CA LYS A 23 -39.02 4.88 31.02
C LYS A 23 -37.64 4.55 31.58
N THR A 24 -37.30 3.27 31.67
CA THR A 24 -35.94 2.82 31.99
C THR A 24 -35.02 3.31 30.88
N ALA A 25 -34.21 4.33 31.20
CA ALA A 25 -33.06 4.72 30.41
C ALA A 25 -32.07 3.55 30.41
N GLY A 26 -32.24 2.64 29.44
CA GLY A 26 -31.28 1.57 29.18
C GLY A 26 -29.95 2.20 28.82
N SER A 27 -28.87 1.79 29.51
CA SER A 27 -27.54 2.33 29.26
C SER A 27 -27.20 2.20 27.78
N HIS A 28 -26.82 3.30 27.13
CA HIS A 28 -26.38 3.26 25.73
C HIS A 28 -24.99 2.62 25.57
N ALA A 29 -24.39 2.12 26.66
CA ALA A 29 -23.07 1.51 26.70
C ALA A 29 -22.84 0.40 25.64
N PRO A 30 -23.71 -0.62 25.49
CA PRO A 30 -23.56 -1.62 24.43
C PRO A 30 -23.67 -1.02 23.02
N ALA A 31 -24.56 -0.04 22.81
CA ALA A 31 -24.71 0.62 21.51
C ALA A 31 -23.48 1.46 21.15
N ILE A 32 -22.86 2.13 22.13
CA ILE A 32 -21.62 2.89 21.97
C ILE A 32 -20.47 1.95 21.63
N ILE A 33 -20.34 0.81 22.33
CA ILE A 33 -19.29 -0.18 22.06
C ILE A 33 -19.39 -0.71 20.62
N VAL A 34 -20.60 -1.10 20.19
CA VAL A 34 -20.83 -1.56 18.81
C VAL A 34 -20.51 -0.45 17.81
N GLY A 35 -20.92 0.79 18.08
CA GLY A 35 -20.61 1.94 17.23
C GLY A 35 -19.10 2.17 17.08
N VAL A 36 -18.34 2.10 18.18
CA VAL A 36 -16.86 2.24 18.17
C VAL A 36 -16.22 1.11 17.37
N ILE A 37 -16.68 -0.13 17.51
CA ILE A 37 -16.16 -1.27 16.74
C ILE A 37 -16.40 -1.06 15.24
N VAL A 38 -17.60 -0.64 14.85
CA VAL A 38 -17.93 -0.37 13.45
C VAL A 38 -17.04 0.74 12.88
N ILE A 39 -16.85 1.83 13.62
CA ILE A 39 -15.97 2.93 13.21
C ILE A 39 -14.51 2.45 13.08
N ALA A 40 -14.02 1.65 14.03
CA ALA A 40 -12.67 1.10 13.99
C ALA A 40 -12.44 0.22 12.75
N ILE A 41 -13.43 -0.64 12.41
CA ILE A 41 -13.38 -1.46 11.20
C ILE A 41 -13.31 -0.59 9.94
N ILE A 42 -14.20 0.40 9.82
CA ILE A 42 -14.24 1.30 8.66
C ILE A 42 -12.91 2.05 8.52
N ALA A 43 -12.38 2.60 9.62
CA ALA A 43 -11.12 3.32 9.62
C ALA A 43 -9.95 2.44 9.19
N LEU A 44 -9.89 1.20 9.70
CA LEU A 44 -8.84 0.25 9.35
C LEU A 44 -8.93 -0.18 7.88
N SER A 45 -10.14 -0.39 7.37
CA SER A 45 -10.38 -0.68 5.95
C SER A 45 -9.89 0.46 5.06
N ILE A 46 -10.32 1.71 5.34
CA ILE A 46 -9.87 2.87 4.56
C ILE A 46 -8.34 2.99 4.59
N TRP A 47 -7.73 2.84 5.77
CA TRP A 47 -6.28 2.92 5.90
C TRP A 47 -5.55 1.85 5.08
N TYR A 48 -6.10 0.63 5.02
CA TYR A 48 -5.52 -0.46 4.23
C TYR A 48 -5.67 -0.21 2.72
N LEU A 49 -6.85 0.25 2.27
CA LEU A 49 -7.14 0.48 0.85
C LEU A 49 -6.39 1.68 0.26
N VAL A 50 -6.04 2.68 1.07
CA VAL A 50 -5.32 3.88 0.62
C VAL A 50 -3.80 3.66 0.55
N ARG A 51 -3.30 2.48 0.96
CA ARG A 51 -1.85 2.21 0.86
C ARG A 51 -1.43 2.17 -0.61
N PRO A 52 -0.54 3.07 -1.05
CA PRO A 52 -0.06 3.04 -2.43
C PRO A 52 0.75 1.76 -2.65
N GLU A 53 0.43 1.04 -3.72
CA GLU A 53 1.26 -0.09 -4.14
C GLU A 53 2.60 0.42 -4.69
N PRO A 54 3.72 -0.23 -4.34
CA PRO A 54 5.01 0.15 -4.89
C PRO A 54 5.01 -0.09 -6.40
N LEU A 55 5.15 0.99 -7.18
CA LEU A 55 5.24 0.89 -8.63
C LEU A 55 6.58 0.25 -9.01
N LEU A 56 6.53 -0.96 -9.56
CA LEU A 56 7.68 -1.63 -10.11
C LEU A 56 7.98 -1.07 -11.50
N VAL A 57 8.94 -0.16 -11.58
CA VAL A 57 9.42 0.39 -12.86
C VAL A 57 10.57 -0.49 -13.34
N GLN A 58 10.38 -1.15 -14.48
CA GLN A 58 11.45 -1.85 -15.19
C GLN A 58 12.05 -0.88 -16.21
N GLY A 59 13.36 -0.66 -16.12
CA GLY A 59 14.12 0.15 -17.08
C GLY A 59 15.00 -0.75 -17.94
N GLU A 60 15.06 -0.44 -19.23
CA GLU A 60 16.05 -1.00 -20.15
C GLU A 60 17.10 0.07 -20.46
N VAL A 61 18.36 -0.33 -20.54
CA VAL A 61 19.46 0.56 -20.92
C VAL A 61 20.06 -0.01 -22.20
N ASP A 62 19.98 0.77 -23.28
CA ASP A 62 20.68 0.48 -24.52
C ASP A 62 21.99 1.28 -24.58
N ALA A 63 23.05 0.61 -25.01
CA ALA A 63 24.38 1.20 -25.14
C ALA A 63 24.94 0.89 -26.52
N THR A 64 25.40 1.93 -27.22
CA THR A 64 26.05 1.74 -28.51
C THR A 64 27.34 0.95 -28.33
N ARG A 65 27.37 -0.27 -28.84
CA ARG A 65 28.55 -1.13 -28.86
C ARG A 65 29.17 -1.15 -30.25
N MET A 66 30.48 -0.96 -30.31
CA MET A 66 31.25 -1.09 -31.54
C MET A 66 32.48 -1.94 -31.26
N ASP A 67 32.67 -2.98 -32.06
CA ASP A 67 33.89 -3.78 -32.02
C ASP A 67 34.91 -3.18 -32.99
N ILE A 68 36.10 -2.83 -32.46
CA ILE A 68 37.17 -2.19 -33.23
C ILE A 68 38.21 -3.24 -33.59
N ALA A 69 38.43 -3.43 -34.89
CA ALA A 69 39.48 -4.30 -35.40
C ALA A 69 40.68 -3.50 -35.91
N ALA A 70 41.88 -4.07 -35.75
CA ALA A 70 43.09 -3.53 -36.34
C ALA A 70 43.03 -3.65 -37.87
N ARG A 71 43.50 -2.61 -38.58
CA ARG A 71 43.59 -2.62 -40.05
C ARG A 71 44.79 -3.38 -40.59
N VAL A 72 45.78 -3.65 -39.74
CA VAL A 72 47.06 -4.24 -40.10
C VAL A 72 47.36 -5.39 -39.15
N ASP A 73 48.04 -6.41 -39.65
CA ASP A 73 48.57 -7.49 -38.83
C ASP A 73 49.73 -7.00 -37.97
N GLY A 74 49.99 -7.66 -36.83
CA GLY A 74 51.10 -7.33 -35.95
C GLY A 74 50.90 -7.89 -34.55
N ARG A 75 51.88 -7.66 -33.68
CA ARG A 75 51.83 -8.08 -32.28
C ARG A 75 51.24 -6.96 -31.43
N VAL A 76 50.33 -7.29 -30.52
CA VAL A 76 49.86 -6.34 -29.50
C VAL A 76 51.04 -5.97 -28.61
N GLY A 77 51.43 -4.70 -28.62
CA GLY A 77 52.51 -4.17 -27.81
C GLY A 77 52.01 -3.69 -26.46
N GLU A 78 51.24 -2.60 -26.46
CA GLU A 78 50.74 -1.94 -25.25
C GLU A 78 49.24 -1.65 -25.36
N ILE A 79 48.54 -1.77 -24.23
CA ILE A 79 47.13 -1.42 -24.08
C ILE A 79 47.07 -0.33 -23.00
N PRO A 80 47.09 0.96 -23.36
CA PRO A 80 47.19 2.06 -22.39
C PRO A 80 45.84 2.40 -21.71
N VAL A 81 44.80 1.60 -21.93
CA VAL A 81 43.45 1.81 -21.39
C VAL A 81 42.98 0.60 -20.59
N GLU A 82 42.25 0.86 -19.52
CA GLU A 82 41.66 -0.18 -18.68
C GLU A 82 40.19 -0.45 -19.04
N ARG A 83 39.69 -1.63 -18.66
CA ARG A 83 38.28 -1.97 -18.88
C ARG A 83 37.38 -1.06 -18.04
N GLY A 84 36.40 -0.45 -18.68
CA GLY A 84 35.47 0.49 -18.04
C GLY A 84 36.01 1.91 -17.90
N GLN A 85 37.20 2.19 -18.42
CA GLN A 85 37.74 3.55 -18.47
C GLN A 85 36.98 4.39 -19.51
N ASP A 86 36.61 5.61 -19.13
CA ASP A 86 36.07 6.61 -20.07
C ASP A 86 37.17 7.09 -21.01
N VAL A 87 36.92 7.00 -22.31
CA VAL A 87 37.86 7.38 -23.37
C VAL A 87 37.26 8.43 -24.29
N SER A 88 38.06 9.41 -24.69
CA SER A 88 37.64 10.44 -25.65
C SER A 88 37.83 9.97 -27.09
N ALA A 89 37.13 10.60 -28.04
CA ALA A 89 37.33 10.33 -29.46
C ALA A 89 38.79 10.56 -29.87
N GLY A 90 39.37 9.61 -30.60
CA GLY A 90 40.77 9.65 -31.01
C GLY A 90 41.78 9.14 -29.96
N ALA A 91 41.31 8.70 -28.78
CA ALA A 91 42.18 8.05 -27.81
C ALA A 91 42.79 6.75 -28.37
N VAL A 92 44.06 6.50 -28.04
CA VAL A 92 44.76 5.27 -28.43
C VAL A 92 44.29 4.14 -27.52
N LEU A 93 43.63 3.14 -28.10
CA LEU A 93 43.16 1.98 -27.36
C LEU A 93 44.21 0.85 -27.28
N VAL A 94 44.95 0.63 -28.36
CA VAL A 94 45.97 -0.43 -28.48
C VAL A 94 47.08 0.04 -29.40
N ARG A 95 48.33 -0.29 -29.06
CA ARG A 95 49.51 -0.13 -29.92
C ARG A 95 49.91 -1.49 -30.49
N ILE A 96 50.07 -1.56 -31.81
CA ILE A 96 50.44 -2.78 -32.53
C ILE A 96 51.81 -2.59 -33.15
N ASP A 97 52.72 -3.52 -32.85
CA ASP A 97 54.06 -3.57 -33.41
C ASP A 97 54.07 -4.55 -34.59
N ASN A 98 54.30 -4.04 -35.80
CA ASN A 98 54.43 -4.85 -37.01
C ASN A 98 55.88 -4.85 -37.51
N PRO A 99 56.62 -5.97 -37.40
CA PRO A 99 58.01 -6.06 -37.86
C PRO A 99 58.14 -5.96 -39.39
N GLU A 100 57.13 -6.40 -40.15
CA GLU A 100 57.08 -6.34 -41.62
C GLU A 100 57.03 -4.89 -42.12
N THR A 101 56.31 -4.01 -41.42
CA THR A 101 56.21 -2.57 -41.77
C THR A 101 57.47 -1.78 -41.44
N LEU A 102 58.24 -2.21 -40.44
CA LEU A 102 59.50 -1.57 -40.06
C LEU A 102 60.63 -1.90 -41.04
N ALA A 103 60.58 -3.08 -41.69
CA ALA A 103 61.62 -3.56 -42.58
C ALA A 103 61.54 -3.02 -44.03
N LYS A 104 60.43 -2.37 -44.42
CA LYS A 104 60.20 -1.92 -45.81
C LYS A 104 60.45 -0.43 -46.05
N ARG A 105 61.21 0.23 -45.17
CA ARG A 105 61.61 1.64 -45.30
C ARG A 105 63.04 1.78 -45.80
#